data_AF-A0A5N5EWJ7-F1
#
_entry.id   AF-A0A5N5EWJ7-F1
#
_cell.length_a   1.000
_cell.length_b   1.000
_cell.length_c   1.000
_cell.angle_alpha   90.00
_cell.angle_beta   90.00
_cell.angle_gamma   90.00
#
_symmetry.space_group_name_H-M   'P 1'
#
loop_
_entity.id
_entity.type
_entity.pdbx_description
1 polymer ?
#
loop_
_entity_poly.entity_id
_entity_poly.type
_entity_poly.pdbx_seq_one_letter_code
_entity_poly.pdbx_strand_id
1 'polypeptide(L)'
;MPLDTATRTWHVRPAFRGPEAEDPTLRAAYRLCRRTTRQHDPAIHALVQLMPAVLRPACWALWAAASVHDDLADQPDVEPALRAARADSWTRALQHDLAVGTSADPIRYALVDTAGRWRLDLSGLQGALARTRDDIHGVRLPDWAAWRARCNEGILPWVDQVRHLFEQAGTSLTLRLDRQAEYKRFIEGSQLTDILTDLSADLAEGELLLPLEALEPFPGAEADLLRRRWSPAVAALITEQTALARRWVSRPAMTRGMHPGPATLLDTAAALMRVQLDAIDAAGPTLLKRPPLPSLAARTRVLAPARLRSSLAWSLTPLTVPGPRSRVAGRREPSPAADRPAGLRPPPPHPDGVRPPRIPADRMPTHVAVIMDGNGRWAVQRGLPRSEGHRAGIAALRETVYGALEIGLPHLTLYMFSTENWKRDTEEIATILEAIQGELDDGPLRDLDLRHRWSGRPDRLPQDLVHALRREEHRTRGRTGLTLTTCVDYGGRDEITRTAAALVRAAREGEVDPDLLGEDDFARHLPHPDMPDVDLLWRTGDEQRVSNFLPWQAAYAELHFTQDHWPDVDRRNLWQAISEYSRRQRRHGAAVPAPAPSPERVM
;
A
#
# COMPACT_ATOMS: atom_id res chain seq x y z
N MET A 1 -32.82 -17.58 53.31
CA MET A 1 -33.66 -17.39 52.11
C MET A 1 -34.31 -16.02 52.17
N PRO A 2 -34.51 -15.30 51.05
CA PRO A 2 -33.99 -15.56 49.70
C PRO A 2 -33.22 -14.37 49.10
N LEU A 3 -32.28 -14.73 48.22
CA LEU A 3 -31.72 -13.90 47.17
C LEU A 3 -32.83 -13.66 46.14
N ASP A 4 -33.18 -12.40 45.89
CA ASP A 4 -34.12 -12.06 44.84
C ASP A 4 -33.38 -11.69 43.54
N THR A 5 -33.99 -12.22 42.49
CA THR A 5 -33.59 -12.39 41.11
C THR A 5 -33.46 -11.06 40.35
N ALA A 6 -32.22 -10.71 39.99
CA ALA A 6 -31.98 -9.81 38.86
C ALA A 6 -31.55 -10.63 37.65
N THR A 7 -32.52 -10.93 36.79
CA THR A 7 -32.34 -11.46 35.43
C THR A 7 -31.25 -10.69 34.68
N ARG A 8 -30.05 -11.27 34.58
CA ARG A 8 -29.04 -10.88 33.60
C ARG A 8 -29.54 -11.30 32.23
N THR A 9 -30.23 -10.39 31.55
CA THR A 9 -30.40 -10.44 30.10
C THR A 9 -29.01 -10.36 29.47
N TRP A 10 -28.49 -11.52 29.04
CA TRP A 10 -27.36 -11.57 28.13
C TRP A 10 -27.79 -10.87 26.84
N HIS A 11 -27.34 -9.64 26.65
CA HIS A 11 -27.37 -9.01 25.34
C HIS A 11 -26.49 -9.85 24.42
N VAL A 12 -27.11 -10.78 23.69
CA VAL A 12 -26.54 -11.40 22.51
C VAL A 12 -26.23 -10.25 21.55
N ARG A 13 -24.94 -9.89 21.44
CA ARG A 13 -24.47 -8.94 20.43
C ARG A 13 -24.93 -9.45 19.06
N PRO A 14 -25.53 -8.61 18.21
CA PRO A 14 -25.96 -9.04 16.89
C PRO A 14 -24.73 -9.50 16.09
N ALA A 15 -24.85 -10.67 15.46
CA ALA A 15 -23.85 -11.17 14.53
C ALA A 15 -23.60 -10.11 13.45
N PHE A 16 -22.32 -9.82 13.18
CA PHE A 16 -21.89 -8.89 12.14
C PHE A 16 -22.53 -9.27 10.79
N ARG A 17 -23.52 -8.49 10.33
CA ARG A 17 -24.07 -8.58 8.96
C ARG A 17 -23.32 -7.55 8.12
N GLY A 18 -22.30 -7.99 7.37
CA GLY A 18 -21.62 -7.12 6.42
C GLY A 18 -22.46 -6.80 5.17
N PRO A 19 -22.01 -5.86 4.32
CA PRO A 19 -22.68 -5.44 3.06
C PRO A 19 -22.96 -6.55 2.04
N GLU A 20 -22.42 -7.76 2.23
CA GLU A 20 -22.88 -8.95 1.49
C GLU A 20 -24.40 -9.15 1.63
N ALA A 21 -25.02 -8.65 2.70
CA ALA A 21 -26.46 -8.74 2.88
C ALA A 21 -27.28 -8.01 1.79
N GLU A 22 -26.72 -6.99 1.12
CA GLU A 22 -27.48 -6.06 0.27
C GLU A 22 -27.26 -6.27 -1.25
N ASP A 23 -26.11 -6.80 -1.69
CA ASP A 23 -25.84 -7.10 -3.12
C ASP A 23 -25.89 -8.62 -3.42
N PRO A 24 -26.90 -9.12 -4.15
CA PRO A 24 -26.99 -10.54 -4.53
C PRO A 24 -25.90 -10.97 -5.54
N THR A 25 -25.45 -10.07 -6.41
CA THR A 25 -24.43 -10.35 -7.44
C THR A 25 -23.06 -10.52 -6.81
N LEU A 26 -22.67 -9.62 -5.90
CA LEU A 26 -21.42 -9.72 -5.17
C LEU A 26 -21.35 -10.98 -4.27
N ARG A 27 -22.47 -11.38 -3.66
CA ARG A 27 -22.56 -12.66 -2.95
C ARG A 27 -22.34 -13.86 -3.86
N ALA A 28 -22.91 -13.84 -5.06
CA ALA A 28 -22.72 -14.91 -6.03
C ALA A 28 -21.25 -14.98 -6.48
N ALA A 29 -20.61 -13.83 -6.68
CA ALA A 29 -19.18 -13.70 -6.97
C ALA A 29 -18.31 -14.34 -5.88
N TYR A 30 -18.46 -13.98 -4.60
CA TYR A 30 -17.70 -14.61 -3.51
C TYR A 30 -17.96 -16.12 -3.36
N ARG A 31 -19.19 -16.58 -3.65
CA ARG A 31 -19.50 -18.03 -3.69
C ARG A 31 -18.81 -18.73 -4.85
N LEU A 32 -18.65 -18.07 -6.00
CA LEU A 32 -17.87 -18.59 -7.11
C LEU A 32 -16.41 -18.71 -6.69
N CYS A 33 -15.79 -17.65 -6.16
CA CYS A 33 -14.42 -17.67 -5.66
C CYS A 33 -14.18 -18.84 -4.69
N ARG A 34 -15.09 -19.05 -3.72
CA ARG A 34 -15.02 -20.19 -2.80
C ARG A 34 -15.02 -21.55 -3.50
N ARG A 35 -15.82 -21.72 -4.57
CA ARG A 35 -15.87 -22.97 -5.34
C ARG A 35 -14.60 -23.15 -6.17
N THR A 36 -14.15 -22.09 -6.85
CA THR A 36 -12.91 -22.08 -7.63
C THR A 36 -11.73 -22.47 -6.77
N THR A 37 -11.51 -21.83 -5.62
CA THR A 37 -10.42 -22.19 -4.70
C THR A 37 -10.52 -23.64 -4.23
N ARG A 38 -11.73 -24.16 -3.95
CA ARG A 38 -11.92 -25.55 -3.53
C ARG A 38 -11.55 -26.57 -4.62
N GLN A 39 -11.80 -26.22 -5.87
CA GLN A 39 -11.55 -27.08 -7.02
C GLN A 39 -10.07 -27.11 -7.38
N HIS A 40 -9.40 -25.95 -7.40
CA HIS A 40 -7.98 -25.84 -7.70
C HIS A 40 -7.11 -26.32 -6.54
N ASP A 41 -7.34 -25.80 -5.34
CA ASP A 41 -6.54 -26.17 -4.16
C ASP A 41 -7.42 -26.52 -2.94
N PRO A 42 -7.74 -27.82 -2.78
CA PRO A 42 -8.45 -28.33 -1.61
C PRO A 42 -7.71 -28.14 -0.28
N ALA A 43 -6.39 -27.92 -0.27
CA ALA A 43 -5.59 -27.69 0.93
C ALA A 43 -5.69 -26.22 1.37
N ILE A 44 -5.48 -25.25 0.46
CA ILE A 44 -5.73 -23.83 0.72
C ILE A 44 -7.19 -23.61 1.15
N HIS A 45 -8.14 -24.29 0.50
CA HIS A 45 -9.54 -24.24 0.91
C HIS A 45 -9.75 -24.74 2.35
N ALA A 46 -9.02 -25.76 2.79
CA ALA A 46 -9.12 -26.22 4.17
C ALA A 46 -8.45 -25.26 5.16
N LEU A 47 -7.35 -24.62 4.77
CA LEU A 47 -6.61 -23.65 5.60
C LEU A 47 -7.41 -22.38 5.84
N VAL A 48 -7.97 -21.77 4.80
CA VAL A 48 -8.75 -20.53 4.97
C VAL A 48 -10.06 -20.79 5.74
N GLN A 49 -10.58 -22.03 5.80
CA GLN A 49 -11.68 -22.36 6.74
C GLN A 49 -11.28 -22.19 8.22
N LEU A 50 -9.99 -22.27 8.55
CA LEU A 50 -9.47 -22.01 9.89
C LEU A 50 -9.34 -20.51 10.20
N MET A 51 -9.53 -19.63 9.20
CA MET A 51 -9.51 -18.18 9.40
C MET A 51 -10.84 -17.69 10.00
N PRO A 52 -10.87 -16.47 10.57
CA PRO A 52 -12.10 -15.83 11.01
C PRO A 52 -13.11 -15.74 9.87
N ALA A 53 -14.39 -15.96 10.16
CA ALA A 53 -15.45 -15.98 9.15
C ALA A 53 -15.49 -14.71 8.29
N VAL A 54 -15.13 -13.56 8.88
CA VAL A 54 -15.12 -12.25 8.22
C VAL A 54 -14.03 -12.09 7.15
N LEU A 55 -12.92 -12.84 7.25
CA LEU A 55 -11.80 -12.77 6.29
C LEU A 55 -11.94 -13.77 5.14
N ARG A 56 -12.71 -14.85 5.35
CA ARG A 56 -12.79 -15.96 4.38
C ARG A 56 -13.20 -15.50 2.97
N PRO A 57 -14.23 -14.63 2.78
CA PRO A 57 -14.62 -14.19 1.45
C PRO A 57 -13.48 -13.49 0.70
N ALA A 58 -12.76 -12.59 1.38
CA ALA A 58 -11.61 -11.88 0.83
C ALA A 58 -10.46 -12.84 0.45
N CYS A 59 -10.15 -13.80 1.33
CA CYS A 59 -9.15 -14.84 1.01
C CYS A 59 -9.57 -15.69 -0.20
N TRP A 60 -10.86 -16.03 -0.33
CA TRP A 60 -11.35 -16.75 -1.51
C TRP A 60 -11.19 -15.93 -2.78
N ALA A 61 -11.46 -14.63 -2.74
CA ALA A 61 -11.28 -13.76 -3.90
C ALA A 61 -9.80 -13.71 -4.33
N LEU A 62 -8.87 -13.55 -3.39
CA LEU A 62 -7.43 -13.55 -3.66
C LEU A 62 -6.98 -14.87 -4.31
N TRP A 63 -7.29 -16.02 -3.69
CA TRP A 63 -6.85 -17.31 -4.21
C TRP A 63 -7.56 -17.74 -5.50
N ALA A 64 -8.83 -17.40 -5.67
CA ALA A 64 -9.53 -17.66 -6.93
C ALA A 64 -8.96 -16.82 -8.08
N ALA A 65 -8.53 -15.58 -7.82
CA ALA A 65 -7.88 -14.76 -8.81
C ALA A 65 -6.49 -15.30 -9.19
N ALA A 66 -5.72 -15.79 -8.20
CA ALA A 66 -4.46 -16.48 -8.45
C ALA A 66 -4.68 -17.71 -9.35
N SER A 67 -5.64 -18.58 -9.03
CA SER A 67 -5.95 -19.75 -9.87
C SER A 67 -6.38 -19.40 -11.29
N VAL A 68 -7.21 -18.37 -11.48
CA VAL A 68 -7.62 -17.95 -12.83
C VAL A 68 -6.43 -17.43 -13.63
N HIS A 69 -5.51 -16.72 -12.97
CA HIS A 69 -4.33 -16.20 -13.64
C HIS A 69 -3.37 -17.33 -14.04
N ASP A 70 -3.21 -18.33 -13.16
CA ASP A 70 -2.48 -19.59 -13.41
C ASP A 70 -3.10 -20.38 -14.58
N ASP A 71 -4.43 -20.58 -14.58
CA ASP A 71 -5.13 -21.26 -15.67
C ASP A 71 -4.99 -20.56 -17.04
N LEU A 72 -4.82 -19.23 -17.04
CA LEU A 72 -4.57 -18.47 -18.26
C LEU A 72 -3.12 -18.64 -18.74
N ALA A 73 -2.19 -18.88 -17.81
CA ALA A 73 -0.80 -19.20 -18.07
C ALA A 73 -0.64 -20.61 -18.64
N ASP A 74 -1.38 -21.60 -18.12
CA ASP A 74 -1.03 -23.02 -18.29
C ASP A 74 -1.95 -23.79 -19.25
N GLN A 75 -2.64 -23.11 -20.18
CA GLN A 75 -3.50 -23.79 -21.17
C GLN A 75 -2.68 -24.52 -22.26
N PRO A 76 -2.55 -25.86 -22.23
CA PRO A 76 -1.61 -26.58 -23.08
C PRO A 76 -2.02 -26.57 -24.57
N ASP A 77 -3.32 -26.44 -24.85
CA ASP A 77 -3.88 -26.45 -26.21
C ASP A 77 -3.87 -25.06 -26.89
N VAL A 78 -3.27 -24.04 -26.26
CA VAL A 78 -3.29 -22.66 -26.73
C VAL A 78 -1.86 -22.18 -27.01
N GLU A 79 -1.67 -21.59 -28.20
CA GLU A 79 -0.37 -21.02 -28.61
C GLU A 79 0.19 -20.07 -27.52
N PRO A 80 1.50 -20.16 -27.17
CA PRO A 80 2.09 -19.35 -26.10
C PRO A 80 1.83 -17.85 -26.23
N ALA A 81 1.95 -17.29 -27.44
CA ALA A 81 1.66 -15.89 -27.71
C ALA A 81 0.19 -15.50 -27.39
N LEU A 82 -0.75 -16.41 -27.65
CA LEU A 82 -2.17 -16.20 -27.36
C LEU A 82 -2.47 -16.34 -25.86
N ARG A 83 -1.77 -17.23 -25.14
CA ARG A 83 -1.84 -17.31 -23.66
C ARG A 83 -1.35 -16.03 -23.00
N ALA A 84 -0.16 -15.56 -23.39
CA ALA A 84 0.40 -14.30 -22.93
C ALA A 84 -0.56 -13.13 -23.20
N ALA A 85 -1.14 -13.05 -24.41
CA ALA A 85 -2.12 -12.03 -24.74
C ALA A 85 -3.39 -12.08 -23.87
N ARG A 86 -3.86 -13.29 -23.51
CA ARG A 86 -5.02 -13.48 -22.62
C ARG A 86 -4.70 -13.08 -21.18
N ALA A 87 -3.55 -13.49 -20.65
CA ALA A 87 -3.08 -13.08 -19.33
C ALA A 87 -2.92 -11.55 -19.24
N ASP A 88 -2.31 -10.92 -20.24
CA ASP A 88 -2.19 -9.47 -20.36
C ASP A 88 -3.56 -8.78 -20.41
N SER A 89 -4.49 -9.34 -21.18
CA SER A 89 -5.86 -8.82 -21.26
C SER A 89 -6.56 -8.88 -19.91
N TRP A 90 -6.40 -9.98 -19.17
CA TRP A 90 -6.99 -10.14 -17.85
C TRP A 90 -6.38 -9.17 -16.84
N THR A 91 -5.06 -8.99 -16.87
CA THR A 91 -4.33 -8.04 -16.00
C THR A 91 -4.73 -6.60 -16.28
N ARG A 92 -4.79 -6.18 -17.56
CA ARG A 92 -5.28 -4.85 -17.95
C ARG A 92 -6.73 -4.63 -17.54
N ALA A 93 -7.58 -5.65 -17.70
CA ALA A 93 -8.96 -5.59 -17.25
C ALA A 93 -9.05 -5.42 -15.74
N LEU A 94 -8.26 -6.15 -14.96
CA LEU A 94 -8.20 -5.97 -13.51
C LEU A 94 -7.75 -4.57 -13.10
N GLN A 95 -6.72 -4.00 -13.75
CA GLN A 95 -6.27 -2.64 -13.48
C GLN A 95 -7.38 -1.61 -13.76
N HIS A 96 -8.09 -1.77 -14.87
CA HIS A 96 -9.25 -0.95 -15.20
C HIS A 96 -10.36 -1.11 -14.15
N ASP A 97 -10.71 -2.35 -13.80
CA ASP A 97 -11.76 -2.68 -12.84
C ASP A 97 -11.45 -2.13 -11.43
N LEU A 98 -10.18 -2.14 -11.01
CA LEU A 98 -9.72 -1.53 -9.76
C LEU A 98 -9.87 0.00 -9.79
N ALA A 99 -9.58 0.64 -10.92
CA ALA A 99 -9.74 2.08 -11.08
C ALA A 99 -11.22 2.51 -11.11
N VAL A 100 -12.09 1.72 -11.74
CA VAL A 100 -13.53 1.98 -11.81
C VAL A 100 -14.26 1.56 -10.51
N GLY A 101 -13.71 0.58 -9.79
CA GLY A 101 -14.27 0.03 -8.55
C GLY A 101 -15.36 -1.02 -8.77
N THR A 102 -15.44 -1.65 -9.95
CA THR A 102 -16.38 -2.74 -10.26
C THR A 102 -15.86 -3.58 -11.42
N SER A 103 -16.44 -4.77 -11.63
CA SER A 103 -16.14 -5.62 -12.78
C SER A 103 -17.38 -6.38 -13.25
N ALA A 104 -17.45 -6.67 -14.54
CA ALA A 104 -18.43 -7.60 -15.10
C ALA A 104 -18.01 -9.07 -14.89
N ASP A 105 -16.72 -9.33 -14.65
CA ASP A 105 -16.22 -10.66 -14.31
C ASP A 105 -16.44 -10.94 -12.82
N PRO A 106 -17.11 -12.03 -12.44
CA PRO A 106 -17.43 -12.26 -11.03
C PRO A 106 -16.22 -12.43 -10.12
N ILE A 107 -15.10 -12.99 -10.59
CA ILE A 107 -13.90 -13.20 -9.77
C ILE A 107 -13.16 -11.86 -9.60
N ARG A 108 -12.98 -11.10 -10.68
CA ARG A 108 -12.42 -9.74 -10.58
C ARG A 108 -13.33 -8.81 -9.77
N TYR A 109 -14.65 -8.98 -9.85
CA TYR A 109 -15.58 -8.18 -9.07
C TYR A 109 -15.42 -8.41 -7.56
N ALA A 110 -15.34 -9.67 -7.13
CA ALA A 110 -15.04 -10.01 -5.74
C ALA A 110 -13.65 -9.50 -5.30
N LEU A 111 -12.66 -9.57 -6.18
CA LEU A 111 -11.30 -9.07 -5.90
C LEU A 111 -11.26 -7.55 -5.75
N VAL A 112 -11.96 -6.80 -6.59
CA VAL A 112 -12.07 -5.33 -6.51
C VAL A 112 -12.81 -4.90 -5.24
N ASP A 113 -13.93 -5.54 -4.89
CA ASP A 113 -14.60 -5.29 -3.60
C ASP A 113 -13.67 -5.64 -2.43
N THR A 114 -12.94 -6.76 -2.51
CA THR A 114 -11.96 -7.15 -1.49
C THR A 114 -10.90 -6.07 -1.31
N ALA A 115 -10.28 -5.59 -2.40
CA ALA A 115 -9.26 -4.55 -2.34
C ALA A 115 -9.80 -3.23 -1.77
N GLY A 116 -10.99 -2.81 -2.20
CA GLY A 116 -11.62 -1.57 -1.70
C GLY A 116 -12.05 -1.66 -0.23
N ARG A 117 -12.58 -2.81 0.19
CA ARG A 117 -13.08 -3.06 1.56
C ARG A 117 -11.94 -3.21 2.55
N TRP A 118 -10.94 -4.00 2.20
CA TRP A 118 -9.81 -4.29 3.06
C TRP A 118 -8.63 -3.36 2.83
N ARG A 119 -8.79 -2.33 1.99
CA ARG A 119 -7.76 -1.34 1.68
C ARG A 119 -6.46 -1.96 1.18
N LEU A 120 -6.56 -3.10 0.49
CA LEU A 120 -5.40 -3.79 -0.05
C LEU A 120 -4.85 -3.02 -1.25
N ASP A 121 -3.54 -2.89 -1.31
CA ASP A 121 -2.87 -2.45 -2.52
C ASP A 121 -2.46 -3.66 -3.35
N LEU A 122 -3.15 -3.84 -4.48
CA LEU A 122 -2.87 -4.91 -5.42
C LEU A 122 -1.80 -4.52 -6.47
N SER A 123 -1.21 -3.32 -6.38
CA SER A 123 -0.13 -2.89 -7.29
C SER A 123 1.07 -3.85 -7.26
N GLY A 124 1.40 -4.41 -6.09
CA GLY A 124 2.45 -5.41 -5.92
C GLY A 124 2.19 -6.74 -6.66
N LEU A 125 0.93 -7.02 -7.04
CA LEU A 125 0.61 -8.17 -7.88
C LEU A 125 0.96 -7.93 -9.35
N GLN A 126 1.15 -6.67 -9.80
CA GLN A 126 1.44 -6.37 -11.20
C GLN A 126 2.73 -7.04 -11.69
N GLY A 127 3.75 -7.13 -10.84
CA GLY A 127 5.01 -7.82 -11.15
C GLY A 127 4.86 -9.33 -11.32
N ALA A 128 4.00 -9.97 -10.50
CA ALA A 128 3.67 -11.38 -10.64
C ALA A 128 2.79 -11.63 -11.88
N LEU A 129 1.81 -10.76 -12.11
CA LEU A 129 0.84 -10.86 -13.20
C LEU A 129 1.46 -10.58 -14.58
N ALA A 130 2.50 -9.74 -14.65
CA ALA A 130 3.18 -9.36 -15.88
C ALA A 130 4.32 -10.31 -16.30
N ARG A 131 4.73 -11.27 -15.43
CA ARG A 131 5.86 -12.17 -15.70
C ARG A 131 5.47 -13.60 -16.07
N THR A 132 4.19 -13.90 -16.11
CA THR A 132 3.62 -14.97 -16.96
C THR A 132 3.96 -14.79 -18.44
N ARG A 133 4.52 -13.62 -18.80
CA ARG A 133 5.04 -13.21 -20.09
C ARG A 133 6.25 -14.02 -20.58
N ASP A 134 7.04 -14.60 -19.69
CA ASP A 134 8.27 -15.31 -20.07
C ASP A 134 8.01 -16.82 -20.00
N ASP A 135 7.76 -17.42 -21.17
CA ASP A 135 7.47 -18.83 -21.41
C ASP A 135 8.13 -19.81 -20.42
N ILE A 136 7.30 -20.49 -19.63
CA ILE A 136 7.67 -21.49 -18.61
C ILE A 136 8.10 -22.84 -19.23
N HIS A 137 7.80 -23.06 -20.52
CA HIS A 137 8.21 -24.29 -21.18
C HIS A 137 9.69 -24.28 -21.57
N GLY A 138 10.50 -25.06 -20.85
CA GLY A 138 11.85 -25.43 -21.27
C GLY A 138 12.99 -24.63 -20.64
N VAL A 139 12.71 -23.66 -19.76
CA VAL A 139 13.77 -22.98 -18.99
C VAL A 139 14.37 -23.95 -17.98
N ARG A 140 15.64 -24.31 -18.19
CA ARG A 140 16.42 -25.08 -17.22
C ARG A 140 16.97 -24.14 -16.15
N LEU A 141 16.59 -24.38 -14.90
CA LEU A 141 17.08 -23.62 -13.75
C LEU A 141 18.48 -24.16 -13.38
N PRO A 142 19.55 -23.33 -13.42
CA PRO A 142 20.90 -23.84 -13.20
C PRO A 142 21.14 -24.27 -11.75
N ASP A 143 20.64 -23.49 -10.79
CA ASP A 143 20.96 -23.67 -9.38
C ASP A 143 19.77 -23.31 -8.47
N TRP A 144 19.92 -23.56 -7.17
CA TRP A 144 18.91 -23.20 -6.19
C TRP A 144 18.69 -21.68 -6.06
N ALA A 145 19.62 -20.83 -6.48
CA ALA A 145 19.46 -19.38 -6.43
C ALA A 145 18.48 -18.90 -7.51
N ALA A 146 18.65 -19.37 -8.74
CA ALA A 146 17.72 -19.14 -9.85
C ALA A 146 16.33 -19.72 -9.54
N TRP A 147 16.26 -20.92 -8.95
CA TRP A 147 15.00 -21.52 -8.52
C TRP A 147 14.29 -20.66 -7.46
N ARG A 148 15.02 -20.12 -6.47
CA ARG A 148 14.46 -19.23 -5.45
C ARG A 148 13.98 -17.90 -6.02
N ALA A 149 14.74 -17.30 -6.93
CA ALA A 149 14.33 -16.08 -7.62
C ALA A 149 12.98 -16.28 -8.32
N ARG A 150 12.82 -17.39 -9.05
CA ARG A 150 11.53 -17.77 -9.67
C ARG A 150 10.40 -17.88 -8.64
N CYS A 151 10.63 -18.61 -7.56
CA CYS A 151 9.61 -18.81 -6.52
C CYS A 151 9.17 -17.49 -5.87
N ASN A 152 10.11 -16.56 -5.66
CA ASN A 152 9.81 -15.28 -5.02
C ASN A 152 8.95 -14.36 -5.89
N GLU A 153 8.97 -14.54 -7.21
CA GLU A 153 8.29 -13.64 -8.15
C GLU A 153 6.88 -14.11 -8.51
N GLY A 154 6.54 -15.39 -8.28
CA GLY A 154 5.23 -15.96 -8.56
C GLY A 154 4.25 -15.90 -7.37
N ILE A 155 4.51 -16.68 -6.31
CA ILE A 155 3.53 -16.93 -5.25
C ILE A 155 3.57 -15.92 -4.09
N LEU A 156 4.76 -15.37 -3.79
CA LEU A 156 4.95 -14.51 -2.62
C LEU A 156 4.06 -13.26 -2.64
N PRO A 157 3.88 -12.56 -3.77
CA PRO A 157 3.01 -11.39 -3.83
C PRO A 157 1.57 -11.70 -3.39
N TRP A 158 1.05 -12.90 -3.71
CA TRP A 158 -0.29 -13.34 -3.28
C TRP A 158 -0.36 -13.65 -1.79
N VAL A 159 0.65 -14.32 -1.25
CA VAL A 159 0.76 -14.60 0.20
C VAL A 159 0.86 -13.29 0.99
N ASP A 160 1.58 -12.30 0.47
CA ASP A 160 1.66 -10.97 1.08
C ASP A 160 0.30 -10.27 1.11
N GLN A 161 -0.56 -10.40 0.11
CA GLN A 161 -1.92 -9.84 0.18
C GLN A 161 -2.74 -10.47 1.31
N VAL A 162 -2.59 -11.77 1.55
CA VAL A 162 -3.23 -12.44 2.69
C VAL A 162 -2.67 -11.90 4.01
N ARG A 163 -1.35 -11.64 4.11
CA ARG A 163 -0.76 -11.01 5.30
C ARG A 163 -1.35 -9.62 5.56
N HIS A 164 -1.40 -8.75 4.54
CA HIS A 164 -2.01 -7.42 4.66
C HIS A 164 -3.49 -7.49 5.04
N LEU A 165 -4.23 -8.48 4.54
CA LEU A 165 -5.62 -8.70 4.93
C LEU A 165 -5.78 -8.97 6.44
N PHE A 166 -4.88 -9.75 7.05
CA PHE A 166 -4.84 -9.95 8.49
C PHE A 166 -4.53 -8.65 9.24
N GLU A 167 -3.52 -7.90 8.80
CA GLU A 167 -3.13 -6.62 9.41
C GLU A 167 -4.28 -5.62 9.44
N GLN A 168 -5.00 -5.48 8.32
CA GLN A 168 -6.17 -4.62 8.21
C GLN A 168 -7.34 -5.09 9.09
N ALA A 169 -7.35 -6.38 9.45
CA ALA A 169 -8.31 -6.94 10.39
C ALA A 169 -7.97 -6.71 11.87
N GLY A 170 -6.87 -6.00 12.16
CA GLY A 170 -6.41 -5.75 13.52
C GLY A 170 -5.73 -6.95 14.18
N THR A 171 -5.37 -7.97 13.40
CA THR A 171 -4.63 -9.15 13.87
C THR A 171 -3.42 -9.34 12.98
N SER A 172 -2.22 -9.22 13.52
CA SER A 172 -1.07 -9.38 12.65
C SER A 172 -0.73 -10.84 12.39
N LEU A 173 -0.38 -11.15 11.14
CA LEU A 173 0.40 -12.32 10.76
C LEU A 173 1.91 -11.97 10.79
N THR A 174 2.34 -11.07 11.71
CA THR A 174 3.72 -10.54 11.76
C THR A 174 4.71 -11.69 11.77
N LEU A 175 5.53 -11.75 10.74
CA LEU A 175 6.73 -12.56 10.72
C LEU A 175 7.73 -11.87 11.62
N ARG A 176 8.07 -12.47 12.77
CA ARG A 176 9.12 -11.89 13.61
C ARG A 176 10.44 -11.91 12.83
N LEU A 177 11.20 -10.81 12.88
CA LEU A 177 12.50 -10.69 12.21
C LEU A 177 13.51 -11.78 12.55
N ASP A 178 13.52 -12.23 13.81
CA ASP A 178 14.37 -13.35 14.24
C ASP A 178 14.01 -14.69 13.57
N ARG A 179 12.93 -14.73 12.80
CA ARG A 179 12.36 -15.90 12.10
C ARG A 179 12.14 -15.67 10.61
N GLN A 180 12.59 -14.55 10.04
CA GLN A 180 12.43 -14.27 8.60
C GLN A 180 13.08 -15.37 7.74
N ALA A 181 14.27 -15.85 8.15
CA ALA A 181 14.93 -16.97 7.49
C ALA A 181 14.11 -18.28 7.59
N GLU A 182 13.43 -18.51 8.71
CA GLU A 182 12.56 -19.69 8.88
C GLU A 182 11.34 -19.62 7.97
N TYR A 183 10.75 -18.43 7.81
CA TYR A 183 9.60 -18.25 6.93
C TYR A 183 9.98 -18.36 5.45
N LYS A 184 11.08 -17.73 5.01
CA LYS A 184 11.60 -17.90 3.65
C LYS A 184 11.83 -19.38 3.33
N ARG A 185 12.47 -20.11 4.25
CA ARG A 185 12.65 -21.56 4.11
C ARG A 185 11.34 -22.33 4.13
N PHE A 186 10.35 -21.93 4.93
CA PHE A 186 9.03 -22.55 4.90
C PHE A 186 8.36 -22.40 3.53
N ILE A 187 8.41 -21.20 2.92
CA ILE A 187 7.88 -20.95 1.57
C ILE A 187 8.63 -21.78 0.51
N GLU A 188 9.97 -21.83 0.57
CA GLU A 188 10.76 -22.71 -0.30
C GLU A 188 10.36 -24.18 -0.14
N GLY A 189 10.12 -24.63 1.10
CA GLY A 189 9.61 -25.98 1.37
C GLY A 189 8.21 -26.23 0.80
N SER A 190 7.34 -25.23 0.87
CA SER A 190 6.00 -25.28 0.27
C SER A 190 6.09 -25.44 -1.25
N GLN A 191 6.91 -24.62 -1.90
CA GLN A 191 7.10 -24.65 -3.35
C GLN A 191 7.73 -25.96 -3.84
N LEU A 192 8.72 -26.48 -3.12
CA LEU A 192 9.30 -27.79 -3.46
C LEU A 192 8.27 -28.93 -3.26
N THR A 193 7.42 -28.86 -2.23
CA THR A 193 6.35 -29.85 -2.02
C THR A 193 5.32 -29.83 -3.15
N ASP A 194 5.02 -28.63 -3.66
CA ASP A 194 4.10 -28.40 -4.78
C ASP A 194 4.65 -29.03 -6.07
N ILE A 195 5.88 -28.67 -6.47
CA ILE A 195 6.59 -29.26 -7.63
C ILE A 195 6.63 -30.79 -7.55
N LEU A 196 6.89 -31.36 -6.36
CA LEU A 196 6.93 -32.82 -6.20
C LEU A 196 5.53 -33.46 -6.26
N THR A 197 4.49 -32.72 -5.90
CA THR A 197 3.10 -33.19 -5.98
C THR A 197 2.63 -33.21 -7.43
N ASP A 198 2.96 -32.17 -8.18
CA ASP A 198 2.52 -31.99 -9.57
C ASP A 198 3.50 -32.55 -10.61
N LEU A 199 4.61 -33.13 -10.16
CA LEU A 199 5.65 -33.74 -11.00
C LEU A 199 5.10 -34.61 -12.15
N SER A 200 4.02 -35.37 -11.94
CA SER A 200 3.43 -36.18 -13.02
C SER A 200 2.77 -35.38 -14.15
N ALA A 201 2.20 -34.22 -13.82
CA ALA A 201 1.56 -33.30 -14.75
C ALA A 201 2.65 -32.51 -15.49
N ASP A 202 3.59 -31.92 -14.75
CA ASP A 202 4.75 -31.19 -15.30
C ASP A 202 5.51 -32.06 -16.32
N LEU A 203 5.82 -33.30 -15.96
CA LEU A 203 6.51 -34.23 -16.86
C LEU A 203 5.66 -34.65 -18.07
N ALA A 204 4.32 -34.61 -17.98
CA ALA A 204 3.46 -34.87 -19.13
C ALA A 204 3.54 -33.72 -20.16
N GLU A 205 3.86 -32.52 -19.69
CA GLU A 205 4.09 -31.32 -20.50
C GLU A 205 5.55 -31.14 -20.90
N GLY A 206 6.44 -32.05 -20.46
CA GLY A 206 7.87 -32.00 -20.76
C GLY A 206 8.67 -31.07 -19.83
N GLU A 207 8.06 -30.64 -18.74
CA GLU A 207 8.67 -29.74 -17.77
C GLU A 207 9.38 -30.47 -16.64
N LEU A 208 10.48 -29.89 -16.18
CA LEU A 208 11.20 -30.34 -14.99
C LEU A 208 11.65 -29.11 -14.21
N LEU A 209 10.88 -28.78 -13.17
CA LEU A 209 11.04 -27.55 -12.39
C LEU A 209 12.07 -27.66 -11.24
N LEU A 210 12.77 -28.80 -11.15
CA LEU A 210 13.91 -28.98 -10.25
C LEU A 210 15.17 -28.35 -10.88
N PRO A 211 16.00 -27.63 -10.10
CA PRO A 211 17.25 -27.07 -10.63
C PRO A 211 18.26 -28.16 -11.00
N LEU A 212 19.12 -27.89 -11.96
CA LEU A 212 20.17 -28.82 -12.41
C LEU A 212 21.06 -29.25 -11.24
N GLU A 213 21.42 -28.32 -10.35
CA GLU A 213 22.15 -28.58 -9.10
C GLU A 213 21.51 -29.70 -8.25
N ALA A 214 20.18 -29.84 -8.24
CA ALA A 214 19.49 -30.92 -7.51
C ALA A 214 19.58 -32.28 -8.22
N LEU A 215 19.83 -32.30 -9.53
CA LEU A 215 19.91 -33.50 -10.36
C LEU A 215 21.35 -34.03 -10.45
N GLU A 216 22.36 -33.16 -10.33
CA GLU A 216 23.80 -33.50 -10.42
C GLU A 216 24.23 -34.72 -9.58
N PRO A 217 23.78 -34.89 -8.32
CA PRO A 217 24.15 -36.06 -7.51
C PRO A 217 23.56 -37.39 -8.01
N PHE A 218 22.63 -37.35 -8.97
CA PHE A 218 21.86 -38.50 -9.46
C PHE A 218 22.00 -38.69 -10.97
N PRO A 219 23.16 -39.19 -11.46
CA PRO A 219 23.39 -39.40 -12.88
C PRO A 219 22.29 -40.21 -13.56
N GLY A 220 21.75 -39.67 -14.65
CA GLY A 220 20.69 -40.31 -15.43
C GLY A 220 19.26 -40.09 -14.91
N ALA A 221 19.07 -39.50 -13.71
CA ALA A 221 17.74 -39.22 -13.17
C ALA A 221 16.94 -38.24 -14.03
N GLU A 222 17.56 -37.19 -14.57
CA GLU A 222 16.89 -36.24 -15.48
C GLU A 222 16.29 -36.96 -16.71
N ALA A 223 17.13 -37.74 -17.39
CA ALA A 223 16.74 -38.44 -18.60
C ALA A 223 15.67 -39.53 -18.33
N ASP A 224 15.63 -40.04 -17.10
CA ASP A 224 14.61 -40.99 -16.65
C ASP A 224 13.30 -40.30 -16.31
N LEU A 225 13.34 -39.17 -15.61
CA LEU A 225 12.18 -38.34 -15.30
C LEU A 225 11.48 -37.86 -16.58
N LEU A 226 12.22 -37.30 -17.54
CA LEU A 226 11.67 -36.82 -18.81
C LEU A 226 11.06 -37.95 -19.66
N ARG A 227 11.53 -39.19 -19.50
CA ARG A 227 10.93 -40.39 -20.11
C ARG A 227 9.87 -41.05 -19.23
N ARG A 228 9.54 -40.44 -18.09
CA ARG A 228 8.61 -40.94 -17.06
C ARG A 228 8.94 -42.37 -16.61
N ARG A 229 10.23 -42.68 -16.55
CA ARG A 229 10.80 -43.97 -16.14
C ARG A 229 11.24 -43.92 -14.69
N TRP A 230 10.71 -44.83 -13.86
CA TRP A 230 11.17 -44.97 -12.49
C TRP A 230 12.44 -45.81 -12.42
N SER A 231 13.57 -45.21 -12.03
CA SER A 231 14.85 -45.89 -11.83
C SER A 231 15.35 -45.72 -10.38
N PRO A 232 16.38 -46.48 -9.95
CA PRO A 232 16.99 -46.29 -8.63
C PRO A 232 17.51 -44.86 -8.42
N ALA A 233 18.03 -44.21 -9.47
CA ALA A 233 18.49 -42.82 -9.42
C ALA A 233 17.32 -41.85 -9.19
N VAL A 234 16.19 -42.05 -9.88
CA VAL A 234 14.96 -41.26 -9.65
C VAL A 234 14.43 -41.47 -8.23
N ALA A 235 14.37 -42.72 -7.76
CA ALA A 235 13.91 -43.02 -6.41
C ALA A 235 14.77 -42.33 -5.33
N ALA A 236 16.10 -42.33 -5.51
CA ALA A 236 17.02 -41.67 -4.61
C ALA A 236 16.89 -40.14 -4.66
N LEU A 237 16.77 -39.55 -5.86
CA LEU A 237 16.50 -38.12 -6.03
C LEU A 237 15.22 -37.70 -5.31
N ILE A 238 14.10 -38.37 -5.57
CA ILE A 238 12.82 -38.03 -4.95
C ILE A 238 12.92 -38.12 -3.42
N THR A 239 13.58 -39.16 -2.90
CA THR A 239 13.82 -39.32 -1.45
C THR A 239 14.62 -38.15 -0.87
N GLU A 240 15.64 -37.66 -1.58
CA GLU A 240 16.40 -36.49 -1.13
C GLU A 240 15.56 -35.21 -1.17
N GLN A 241 14.80 -35.00 -2.25
CA GLN A 241 13.96 -33.81 -2.41
C GLN A 241 12.82 -33.77 -1.39
N THR A 242 12.15 -34.90 -1.11
CA THR A 242 11.13 -34.97 -0.07
C THR A 242 11.72 -34.75 1.32
N ALA A 243 12.91 -35.28 1.61
CA ALA A 243 13.63 -35.03 2.86
C ALA A 243 14.02 -33.56 3.02
N LEU A 244 14.47 -32.89 1.94
CA LEU A 244 14.80 -31.47 1.92
C LEU A 244 13.55 -30.61 2.18
N ALA A 245 12.48 -30.85 1.42
CA ALA A 245 11.20 -30.18 1.60
C ALA A 245 10.68 -30.34 3.04
N ARG A 246 10.77 -31.55 3.60
CA ARG A 246 10.36 -31.85 4.98
C ARG A 246 11.14 -31.02 6.01
N ARG A 247 12.46 -30.85 5.84
CA ARG A 247 13.29 -30.00 6.71
C ARG A 247 12.88 -28.52 6.59
N TRP A 248 12.56 -28.08 5.38
CA TRP A 248 12.20 -26.70 5.10
C TRP A 248 10.81 -26.32 5.65
N VAL A 249 9.80 -27.17 5.52
CA VAL A 249 8.46 -26.91 6.06
C VAL A 249 8.36 -27.14 7.58
N SER A 250 9.26 -27.94 8.16
CA SER A 250 9.24 -28.26 9.60
C SER A 250 10.07 -27.26 10.41
N ARG A 251 9.54 -26.05 10.63
CA ARG A 251 10.18 -24.98 11.43
C ARG A 251 9.43 -24.68 12.72
N PRO A 252 9.68 -25.40 13.84
CA PRO A 252 8.95 -25.19 15.10
C PRO A 252 9.11 -23.79 15.70
N ALA A 253 10.18 -23.08 15.33
CA ALA A 253 10.42 -21.72 15.78
C ALA A 253 9.61 -20.67 15.02
N MET A 254 9.00 -21.01 13.87
CA MET A 254 8.27 -20.09 13.01
C MET A 254 7.04 -19.50 13.69
N THR A 255 6.30 -20.30 14.46
CA THR A 255 5.02 -19.90 15.08
C THR A 255 5.16 -19.44 16.54
N ARG A 256 6.37 -19.45 17.10
CA ARG A 256 6.62 -19.07 18.50
C ARG A 256 6.36 -17.56 18.69
N GLY A 257 5.46 -17.24 19.63
CA GLY A 257 5.12 -15.86 19.96
C GLY A 257 4.15 -15.20 18.98
N MET A 258 3.65 -15.93 17.97
CA MET A 258 2.56 -15.47 17.13
C MET A 258 1.22 -15.57 17.86
N HIS A 259 0.24 -14.77 17.42
CA HIS A 259 -1.14 -14.93 17.86
C HIS A 259 -1.62 -16.38 17.60
N PRO A 260 -2.39 -17.01 18.51
CA PRO A 260 -2.76 -18.43 18.40
C PRO A 260 -3.50 -18.79 17.11
N GLY A 261 -4.25 -17.84 16.53
CA GLY A 261 -4.96 -18.01 15.26
C GLY A 261 -4.01 -18.21 14.07
N PRO A 262 -3.17 -17.20 13.71
CA PRO A 262 -2.14 -17.33 12.67
C PRO A 262 -1.14 -18.47 12.94
N ALA A 263 -0.74 -18.70 14.20
CA ALA A 263 0.11 -19.83 14.56
C ALA A 263 -0.54 -21.17 14.18
N THR A 264 -1.82 -21.36 14.53
CA THR A 264 -2.56 -22.57 14.17
C THR A 264 -2.67 -22.75 12.66
N LEU A 265 -2.84 -21.67 11.89
CA LEU A 265 -2.87 -21.72 10.43
C LEU A 265 -1.55 -22.25 9.85
N LEU A 266 -0.42 -21.64 10.22
CA LEU A 266 0.90 -22.02 9.70
C LEU A 266 1.34 -23.41 10.15
N ASP A 267 1.12 -23.77 11.43
CA ASP A 267 1.41 -25.10 11.93
C ASP A 267 0.59 -26.17 11.19
N THR A 268 -0.66 -25.85 10.87
CA THR A 268 -1.54 -26.74 10.12
C THR A 268 -1.10 -26.87 8.67
N ALA A 269 -0.68 -25.78 8.03
CA ALA A 269 -0.11 -25.80 6.68
C ALA A 269 1.14 -26.71 6.64
N ALA A 270 2.09 -26.52 7.57
CA ALA A 270 3.27 -27.37 7.71
C ALA A 270 2.91 -28.85 7.95
N ALA A 271 1.88 -29.13 8.75
CA ALA A 271 1.42 -30.49 8.99
C ALA A 271 0.77 -31.13 7.75
N LEU A 272 -0.01 -30.38 6.98
CA LEU A 272 -0.59 -30.85 5.72
C LEU A 272 0.50 -31.13 4.68
N MET A 273 1.50 -30.26 4.55
CA MET A 273 2.65 -30.47 3.65
C MET A 273 3.43 -31.74 4.02
N ARG A 274 3.68 -32.00 5.31
CA ARG A 274 4.31 -33.25 5.74
C ARG A 274 3.49 -34.49 5.36
N VAL A 275 2.17 -34.42 5.53
CA VAL A 275 1.27 -35.51 5.14
C VAL A 275 1.25 -35.70 3.61
N GLN A 276 1.41 -34.62 2.83
CA GLN A 276 1.58 -34.66 1.38
C GLN A 276 2.91 -35.33 1.00
N LEU A 277 4.01 -34.95 1.65
CA LEU A 277 5.33 -35.56 1.45
C LEU A 277 5.34 -37.06 1.79
N ASP A 278 4.64 -37.48 2.85
CA ASP A 278 4.46 -38.92 3.15
C ASP A 278 3.70 -39.66 2.03
N ALA A 279 2.76 -38.98 1.35
CA ALA A 279 2.05 -39.55 0.20
C ALA A 279 2.95 -39.64 -1.05
N ILE A 280 3.83 -38.65 -1.27
CA ILE A 280 4.84 -38.67 -2.33
C ILE A 280 5.81 -39.83 -2.11
N ASP A 281 6.37 -39.97 -0.90
CA ASP A 281 7.28 -41.05 -0.55
C ASP A 281 6.62 -42.43 -0.75
N ALA A 282 5.34 -42.57 -0.40
CA ALA A 282 4.59 -43.81 -0.54
C ALA A 282 4.18 -44.14 -1.99
N ALA A 283 4.17 -43.16 -2.91
CA ALA A 283 3.68 -43.35 -4.27
C ALA A 283 4.62 -44.20 -5.13
N GLY A 284 5.94 -44.14 -4.85
CA GLY A 284 6.96 -44.84 -5.62
C GLY A 284 6.81 -44.60 -7.14
N PRO A 285 6.84 -45.65 -7.98
CA PRO A 285 6.70 -45.50 -9.44
C PRO A 285 5.40 -44.83 -9.91
N THR A 286 4.35 -44.83 -9.08
CA THR A 286 3.08 -44.20 -9.46
C THR A 286 3.15 -42.67 -9.44
N LEU A 287 4.16 -42.10 -8.77
CA LEU A 287 4.44 -40.67 -8.73
C LEU A 287 4.61 -40.07 -10.13
N LEU A 288 5.20 -40.81 -11.09
CA LEU A 288 5.40 -40.30 -12.46
C LEU A 288 4.15 -40.41 -13.34
N LYS A 289 3.05 -40.98 -12.82
CA LYS A 289 1.82 -41.25 -13.56
C LYS A 289 0.65 -40.37 -13.14
N ARG A 290 0.55 -40.04 -11.86
CA ARG A 290 -0.53 -39.22 -11.30
C ARG A 290 -0.08 -38.52 -10.01
N PRO A 291 -0.69 -37.38 -9.66
CA PRO A 291 -0.38 -36.69 -8.41
C PRO A 291 -0.72 -37.57 -7.19
N PRO A 292 0.17 -37.67 -6.20
CA PRO A 292 -0.08 -38.41 -4.98
C PRO A 292 -1.06 -37.63 -4.10
N LEU A 293 -2.06 -38.32 -3.54
CA LEU A 293 -3.06 -37.72 -2.66
C LEU A 293 -3.00 -38.37 -1.26
N PRO A 294 -2.91 -37.57 -0.19
CA PRO A 294 -2.89 -38.10 1.16
C PRO A 294 -4.26 -38.65 1.54
N SER A 295 -4.24 -39.70 2.37
CA SER A 295 -5.48 -40.34 2.82
C SER A 295 -6.38 -39.37 3.59
N LEU A 296 -7.69 -39.56 3.44
CA LEU A 296 -8.69 -38.72 4.12
C LEU A 296 -8.55 -38.80 5.65
N ALA A 297 -8.13 -39.96 6.18
CA ALA A 297 -7.81 -40.15 7.59
C ALA A 297 -6.61 -39.29 8.04
N ALA A 298 -5.52 -39.26 7.28
CA ALA A 298 -4.33 -38.45 7.59
C ALA A 298 -4.66 -36.96 7.58
N ARG A 299 -5.39 -36.47 6.56
CA ARG A 299 -5.85 -35.07 6.49
C ARG A 299 -6.77 -34.72 7.66
N THR A 300 -7.69 -35.62 8.02
CA THR A 300 -8.64 -35.38 9.12
C THR A 300 -7.95 -35.29 10.48
N ARG A 301 -6.92 -36.13 10.72
CA ARG A 301 -6.10 -36.06 11.94
C ARG A 301 -5.40 -34.70 12.12
N VAL A 302 -5.05 -34.04 11.03
CA VAL A 302 -4.45 -32.70 11.05
C VAL A 302 -5.52 -31.60 11.20
N LEU A 303 -6.58 -31.65 10.39
CA LEU A 303 -7.58 -30.57 10.32
C LEU A 303 -8.55 -30.52 11.50
N ALA A 304 -8.96 -31.67 12.05
CA ALA A 304 -9.93 -31.70 13.14
C ALA A 304 -9.45 -30.94 14.39
N PRO A 305 -8.25 -31.18 14.96
CA PRO A 305 -7.77 -30.41 16.10
C PRO A 305 -7.47 -28.95 15.75
N ALA A 306 -7.07 -28.67 14.50
CA ALA A 306 -6.84 -27.30 14.03
C ALA A 306 -8.14 -26.46 14.01
N ARG A 307 -9.27 -27.05 13.59
CA ARG A 307 -10.59 -26.39 13.62
C ARG A 307 -11.02 -26.00 15.03
N LEU A 308 -10.78 -26.89 16.00
CA LEU A 308 -11.08 -26.58 17.40
C LEU A 308 -10.21 -25.44 17.94
N ARG A 309 -8.89 -25.53 17.75
CA ARG A 309 -7.93 -24.50 18.20
C ARG A 309 -8.18 -23.14 17.56
N SER A 310 -8.41 -23.11 16.25
CA SER A 310 -8.71 -21.87 15.52
C SER A 310 -10.05 -21.25 15.98
N SER A 311 -11.11 -22.06 16.14
CA SER A 311 -12.39 -21.55 16.63
C SER A 311 -12.28 -20.90 18.00
N LEU A 312 -11.47 -21.46 18.90
CA LEU A 312 -11.22 -20.89 20.23
C LEU A 312 -10.35 -19.64 20.16
N ALA A 313 -9.31 -19.65 19.32
CA ALA A 313 -8.45 -18.49 19.14
C ALA A 313 -9.27 -17.28 18.67
N TRP A 314 -10.07 -17.45 17.62
CA TRP A 314 -10.82 -16.35 17.01
C TRP A 314 -12.06 -15.90 17.79
N SER A 315 -12.58 -16.71 18.71
CA SER A 315 -13.66 -16.26 19.60
C SER A 315 -13.17 -15.26 20.66
N LEU A 316 -11.87 -15.23 20.93
CA LEU A 316 -11.22 -14.37 21.92
C LEU A 316 -10.52 -13.16 21.29
N THR A 317 -10.43 -13.08 19.97
CA THR A 317 -9.75 -12.01 19.24
C THR A 317 -10.75 -10.97 18.73
N PRO A 318 -10.70 -9.70 19.18
CA PRO A 318 -11.46 -8.65 18.53
C PRO A 318 -10.89 -8.42 17.12
N LEU A 319 -11.75 -8.45 16.10
CA LEU A 319 -11.38 -8.19 14.72
C LEU A 319 -12.11 -6.94 14.24
N THR A 320 -11.40 -6.11 13.49
CA THR A 320 -11.96 -4.95 12.82
C THR A 320 -12.18 -5.25 11.35
N VAL A 321 -13.25 -4.73 10.76
CA VAL A 321 -13.38 -4.66 9.31
C VAL A 321 -13.17 -3.19 8.97
N PRO A 322 -12.11 -2.84 8.22
CA PRO A 322 -12.00 -1.48 7.70
C PRO A 322 -13.30 -1.20 6.94
N GLY A 323 -13.99 -0.11 7.26
CA GLY A 323 -15.12 0.32 6.43
C GLY A 323 -14.65 0.46 4.98
N PRO A 324 -15.55 0.26 3.98
CA PRO A 324 -15.18 0.44 2.57
C PRO A 324 -14.44 1.77 2.43
N ARG A 325 -13.36 1.80 1.62
CA ARG A 325 -12.81 3.09 1.17
C ARG A 325 -14.01 3.91 0.73
N SER A 326 -14.27 5.05 1.38
CA SER A 326 -15.15 6.06 0.79
C SER A 326 -14.68 6.16 -0.64
N ARG A 327 -15.55 5.80 -1.60
CA ARG A 327 -15.21 5.89 -3.02
C ARG A 327 -14.46 7.20 -3.16
N VAL A 328 -13.21 7.14 -3.63
CA VAL A 328 -12.70 8.28 -4.38
C VAL A 328 -13.73 8.38 -5.48
N ALA A 329 -14.72 9.25 -5.27
CA ALA A 329 -15.76 9.48 -6.23
C ALA A 329 -14.98 9.78 -7.49
N GLY A 330 -15.13 8.92 -8.52
CA GLY A 330 -14.61 9.22 -9.84
C GLY A 330 -14.94 10.67 -10.09
N ARG A 331 -13.87 11.45 -10.41
CA ARG A 331 -13.88 12.91 -10.58
C ARG A 331 -15.30 13.43 -10.60
N ARG A 332 -15.77 13.95 -9.47
CA ARG A 332 -17.02 14.69 -9.44
C ARG A 332 -16.81 15.81 -10.46
N GLU A 333 -17.46 15.73 -11.62
CA GLU A 333 -17.83 16.95 -12.32
C GLU A 333 -18.38 17.90 -11.26
N PRO A 334 -18.03 19.19 -11.28
CA PRO A 334 -18.39 20.13 -10.22
C PRO A 334 -19.91 20.09 -10.06
N SER A 335 -20.36 19.33 -9.06
CA SER A 335 -21.76 19.16 -8.76
C SER A 335 -22.18 20.46 -8.08
N PRO A 336 -23.24 21.12 -8.57
CA PRO A 336 -23.64 22.41 -8.04
C PRO A 336 -24.06 22.22 -6.58
N ALA A 337 -23.37 22.94 -5.69
CA ALA A 337 -23.74 23.20 -4.31
C ALA A 337 -24.33 21.99 -3.53
N ALA A 338 -23.47 21.03 -3.15
CA ALA A 338 -23.80 20.17 -2.02
C ALA A 338 -23.35 20.87 -0.72
N ASP A 339 -24.34 21.23 0.09
CA ASP A 339 -24.30 21.82 1.44
C ASP A 339 -22.92 22.24 1.97
N ARG A 340 -22.61 23.53 1.74
CA ARG A 340 -21.61 24.23 2.55
C ARG A 340 -22.04 24.09 4.02
N PRO A 341 -21.13 23.76 4.96
CA PRO A 341 -21.46 23.88 6.37
C PRO A 341 -21.98 25.31 6.61
N ALA A 342 -23.19 25.41 7.16
CA ALA A 342 -23.91 26.67 7.28
C ALA A 342 -23.02 27.71 7.99
N GLY A 343 -22.69 28.82 7.30
CA GLY A 343 -21.97 29.96 7.87
C GLY A 343 -20.56 30.27 7.32
N LEU A 344 -19.96 29.44 6.46
CA LEU A 344 -18.65 29.77 5.86
C LEU A 344 -18.75 30.80 4.72
N ARG A 345 -17.79 31.72 4.67
CA ARG A 345 -17.72 32.80 3.67
C ARG A 345 -16.83 32.39 2.48
N PRO A 346 -17.14 32.86 1.26
CA PRO A 346 -16.17 32.77 0.15
C PRO A 346 -14.97 33.69 0.43
N PRO A 347 -13.80 33.42 -0.17
CA PRO A 347 -12.67 34.34 -0.11
C PRO A 347 -13.07 35.71 -0.70
N PRO A 348 -12.55 36.83 -0.16
CA PRO A 348 -12.80 38.14 -0.72
C PRO A 348 -12.18 38.25 -2.12
N PRO A 349 -12.88 38.91 -3.07
CA PRO A 349 -12.32 39.11 -4.41
C PRO A 349 -11.06 39.99 -4.33
N HIS A 350 -10.12 39.76 -5.24
CA HIS A 350 -8.94 40.62 -5.36
C HIS A 350 -9.35 42.07 -5.68
N PRO A 351 -8.68 43.11 -5.11
CA PRO A 351 -9.01 44.53 -5.34
C PRO A 351 -9.08 44.91 -6.83
N ASP A 352 -8.16 44.39 -7.64
CA ASP A 352 -8.10 44.65 -9.09
C ASP A 352 -9.15 43.87 -9.91
N GLY A 353 -10.05 43.10 -9.26
CA GLY A 353 -11.09 42.34 -9.94
C GLY A 353 -10.60 41.16 -10.78
N VAL A 354 -9.32 40.79 -10.68
CA VAL A 354 -8.75 39.62 -11.35
C VAL A 354 -9.44 38.33 -10.91
N ARG A 355 -9.37 37.30 -11.76
CA ARG A 355 -9.97 35.98 -11.54
C ARG A 355 -8.94 34.89 -11.78
N PRO A 356 -9.07 33.73 -11.12
CA PRO A 356 -8.15 32.62 -11.30
C PRO A 356 -8.14 32.16 -12.77
N PRO A 357 -6.97 31.79 -13.32
CA PRO A 357 -6.88 31.21 -14.65
C PRO A 357 -7.58 29.84 -14.70
N ARG A 358 -8.09 29.46 -15.87
CA ARG A 358 -8.66 28.13 -16.09
C ARG A 358 -7.56 27.13 -16.36
N ILE A 359 -7.30 26.25 -15.39
CA ILE A 359 -6.33 25.16 -15.52
C ILE A 359 -7.11 23.85 -15.72
N PRO A 360 -6.80 23.04 -16.76
CA PRO A 360 -7.38 21.71 -16.92
C PRO A 360 -7.13 20.84 -15.68
N ALA A 361 -8.14 20.07 -15.25
CA ALA A 361 -8.09 19.32 -14.00
C ALA A 361 -6.97 18.25 -13.95
N ASP A 362 -6.51 17.75 -15.10
CA ASP A 362 -5.36 16.83 -15.23
C ASP A 362 -4.00 17.54 -15.13
N ARG A 363 -3.97 18.87 -15.17
CA ARG A 363 -2.77 19.70 -15.09
C ARG A 363 -2.72 20.59 -13.85
N MET A 364 -3.76 20.56 -13.01
CA MET A 364 -3.76 21.22 -11.71
C MET A 364 -2.84 20.46 -10.75
N PRO A 365 -1.88 21.10 -10.07
CA PRO A 365 -1.15 20.45 -8.99
C PRO A 365 -2.13 20.10 -7.86
N THR A 366 -1.97 18.90 -7.30
CA THR A 366 -2.69 18.46 -6.10
C THR A 366 -2.17 19.20 -4.87
N HIS A 367 -0.86 19.45 -4.82
CA HIS A 367 -0.20 20.03 -3.65
C HIS A 367 0.87 21.06 -4.05
N VAL A 368 0.71 22.30 -3.57
CA VAL A 368 1.71 23.35 -3.67
C VAL A 368 2.33 23.61 -2.29
N ALA A 369 3.66 23.63 -2.22
CA ALA A 369 4.40 24.01 -1.02
C ALA A 369 5.15 25.32 -1.25
N VAL A 370 5.08 26.26 -0.30
CA VAL A 370 5.63 27.62 -0.47
C VAL A 370 6.66 27.95 0.61
N ILE A 371 7.86 28.33 0.18
CA ILE A 371 8.90 28.93 1.03
C ILE A 371 8.81 30.45 0.92
N MET A 372 8.30 31.07 1.97
CA MET A 372 7.99 32.51 2.07
C MET A 372 9.23 33.33 2.47
N ASP A 373 10.23 33.36 1.61
CA ASP A 373 11.51 34.04 1.87
C ASP A 373 11.48 35.50 1.35
N GLY A 374 12.37 36.33 1.90
CA GLY A 374 12.55 37.74 1.51
C GLY A 374 12.01 38.77 2.50
N ASN A 375 11.22 38.39 3.52
CA ASN A 375 10.61 39.33 4.48
C ASN A 375 11.59 40.36 5.07
N GLY A 376 12.68 39.89 5.66
CA GLY A 376 13.68 40.77 6.27
C GLY A 376 14.48 41.59 5.25
N ARG A 377 14.76 41.04 4.05
CA ARG A 377 15.46 41.77 2.98
C ARG A 377 14.56 42.89 2.43
N TRP A 378 13.28 42.61 2.23
CA TRP A 378 12.27 43.57 1.80
C TRP A 378 12.19 44.78 2.73
N ALA A 379 12.20 44.55 4.05
CA ALA A 379 12.17 45.61 5.05
C ALA A 379 13.45 46.46 5.03
N VAL A 380 14.61 45.80 5.02
CA VAL A 380 15.92 46.48 4.97
C VAL A 380 16.06 47.34 3.71
N GLN A 381 15.62 46.83 2.55
CA GLN A 381 15.64 47.59 1.28
C GLN A 381 14.76 48.85 1.32
N ARG A 382 13.78 48.90 2.22
CA ARG A 382 12.88 50.04 2.42
C ARG A 382 13.23 50.89 3.64
N GLY A 383 14.37 50.63 4.29
CA GLY A 383 14.80 51.33 5.51
C GLY A 383 13.92 51.05 6.74
N LEU A 384 13.19 49.92 6.73
CA LEU A 384 12.28 49.52 7.79
C LEU A 384 12.90 48.44 8.70
N PRO A 385 12.46 48.35 9.97
CA PRO A 385 12.78 47.21 10.84
C PRO A 385 12.32 45.88 10.22
N ARG A 386 13.08 44.80 10.43
CA ARG A 386 12.77 43.46 9.88
C ARG A 386 11.38 42.94 10.26
N SER A 387 10.88 43.36 11.42
CA SER A 387 9.52 43.08 11.91
C SER A 387 8.42 43.58 10.94
N GLU A 388 8.62 44.72 10.28
CA GLU A 388 7.67 45.25 9.29
C GLU A 388 7.53 44.32 8.09
N GLY A 389 8.63 43.69 7.67
CA GLY A 389 8.61 42.70 6.58
C GLY A 389 7.76 41.49 6.93
N HIS A 390 7.89 40.96 8.15
CA HIS A 390 7.07 39.84 8.61
C HIS A 390 5.59 40.23 8.73
N ARG A 391 5.29 41.45 9.19
CA ARG A 391 3.92 41.97 9.24
C ARG A 391 3.30 42.06 7.85
N ALA A 392 4.03 42.62 6.88
CA ALA A 392 3.59 42.66 5.48
C ALA A 392 3.45 41.24 4.88
N GLY A 393 4.30 40.30 5.30
CA GLY A 393 4.20 38.89 4.92
C GLY A 393 2.90 38.20 5.32
N ILE A 394 2.22 38.64 6.39
CA ILE A 394 0.89 38.11 6.75
C ILE A 394 -0.16 38.50 5.70
N ALA A 395 -0.06 39.69 5.10
CA ALA A 395 -0.96 40.09 4.02
C ALA A 395 -0.77 39.22 2.77
N ALA A 396 0.49 38.98 2.37
CA ALA A 396 0.83 38.08 1.26
C ALA A 396 0.36 36.64 1.49
N LEU A 397 0.44 36.16 2.74
CA LEU A 397 -0.10 34.86 3.15
C LEU A 397 -1.61 34.78 2.91
N ARG A 398 -2.36 35.78 3.38
CA ARG A 398 -3.81 35.81 3.21
C ARG A 398 -4.18 35.79 1.73
N GLU A 399 -3.53 36.62 0.92
CA GLU A 399 -3.75 36.64 -0.53
C GLU A 399 -3.43 35.29 -1.18
N THR A 400 -2.33 34.64 -0.80
CA THR A 400 -1.97 33.31 -1.31
C THR A 400 -3.04 32.27 -0.96
N VAL A 401 -3.56 32.28 0.27
CA VAL A 401 -4.62 31.37 0.72
C VAL A 401 -5.94 31.65 -0.01
N TYR A 402 -6.31 32.92 -0.21
CA TYR A 402 -7.48 33.29 -1.01
C TYR A 402 -7.34 32.79 -2.45
N GLY A 403 -6.16 32.99 -3.06
CA GLY A 403 -5.85 32.52 -4.41
C GLY A 403 -5.97 31.01 -4.56
N ALA A 404 -5.48 30.25 -3.56
CA ALA A 404 -5.56 28.80 -3.53
C ALA A 404 -7.02 28.31 -3.44
N LEU A 405 -7.85 28.95 -2.59
CA LEU A 405 -9.28 28.66 -2.53
C LEU A 405 -10.02 29.01 -3.82
N GLU A 406 -9.74 30.18 -4.41
CA GLU A 406 -10.40 30.64 -5.64
C GLU A 406 -10.09 29.74 -6.85
N ILE A 407 -8.86 29.25 -6.96
CA ILE A 407 -8.45 28.38 -8.06
C ILE A 407 -8.86 26.90 -7.83
N GLY A 408 -9.27 26.54 -6.61
CA GLY A 408 -9.67 25.18 -6.24
C GLY A 408 -8.49 24.26 -5.97
N LEU A 409 -7.41 24.79 -5.39
CA LEU A 409 -6.23 24.00 -5.01
C LEU A 409 -6.58 23.07 -3.82
N PRO A 410 -6.28 21.75 -3.88
CA PRO A 410 -6.62 20.84 -2.77
C PRO A 410 -5.72 20.98 -1.53
N HIS A 411 -4.40 21.10 -1.72
CA HIS A 411 -3.41 21.18 -0.64
C HIS A 411 -2.44 22.35 -0.83
N LEU A 412 -2.26 23.14 0.24
CA LEU A 412 -1.27 24.22 0.33
C LEU A 412 -0.47 24.05 1.62
N THR A 413 0.86 24.01 1.52
CA THR A 413 1.75 23.94 2.68
C THR A 413 2.66 25.16 2.73
N LEU A 414 2.67 25.89 3.86
CA LEU A 414 3.40 27.15 4.01
C LEU A 414 4.51 27.04 5.06
N TYR A 415 5.73 27.44 4.69
CA TYR A 415 6.89 27.40 5.60
C TYR A 415 6.97 28.62 6.52
N MET A 416 6.14 28.64 7.56
CA MET A 416 5.96 29.80 8.45
C MET A 416 7.16 30.09 9.36
N PHE A 417 7.71 29.07 10.01
CA PHE A 417 8.83 29.23 10.94
C PHE A 417 9.68 27.96 10.99
N SER A 418 10.96 28.06 10.63
CA SER A 418 11.87 26.90 10.57
C SER A 418 12.63 26.64 11.87
N THR A 419 13.10 25.41 12.06
CA THR A 419 13.98 25.06 13.19
C THR A 419 15.29 25.87 13.22
N GLU A 420 15.73 26.42 12.10
CA GLU A 420 16.91 27.27 12.01
C GLU A 420 16.63 28.74 12.37
N ASN A 421 15.35 29.16 12.41
CA ASN A 421 14.98 30.54 12.76
C ASN A 421 15.24 30.88 14.23
N TRP A 422 15.43 29.89 15.09
CA TRP A 422 15.90 30.08 16.47
C TRP A 422 17.30 30.70 16.58
N LYS A 423 18.05 30.81 15.47
CA LYS A 423 19.34 31.52 15.43
C LYS A 423 19.21 33.03 15.22
N ARG A 424 17.99 33.54 15.04
CA ARG A 424 17.71 34.98 14.88
C ARG A 424 17.64 35.68 16.23
N ASP A 425 17.58 37.00 16.20
CA ASP A 425 17.38 37.82 17.39
C ASP A 425 16.05 37.50 18.08
N THR A 426 16.06 37.46 19.42
CA THR A 426 14.92 37.06 20.25
C THR A 426 13.67 37.92 19.99
N GLU A 427 13.86 39.22 19.74
CA GLU A 427 12.77 40.16 19.42
C GLU A 427 12.13 39.86 18.04
N GLU A 428 12.94 39.48 17.04
CA GLU A 428 12.43 39.06 15.74
C GLU A 428 11.62 37.75 15.87
N ILE A 429 12.11 36.81 16.67
CA ILE A 429 11.40 35.55 16.94
C ILE A 429 10.05 35.83 17.62
N ALA A 430 10.03 36.65 18.67
CA ALA A 430 8.80 37.00 19.38
C ALA A 430 7.77 37.63 18.41
N THR A 431 8.20 38.59 17.59
CA THR A 431 7.35 39.23 16.59
C THR A 431 6.72 38.22 15.62
N ILE A 432 7.49 37.25 15.12
CA ILE A 432 6.97 36.25 14.17
C ILE A 432 5.93 35.36 14.85
N LEU A 433 6.21 34.88 16.06
CA LEU A 433 5.29 34.01 16.80
C LEU A 433 4.00 34.75 17.19
N GLU A 434 4.09 36.02 17.59
CA GLU A 434 2.93 36.89 17.85
C GLU A 434 2.08 37.11 16.58
N ALA A 435 2.72 37.31 15.43
CA ALA A 435 2.00 37.46 14.16
C ALA A 435 1.23 36.19 13.78
N ILE A 436 1.83 35.01 13.98
CA ILE A 436 1.16 33.71 13.77
C ILE A 436 -0.01 33.55 14.74
N GLN A 437 0.19 33.87 16.03
CA GLN A 437 -0.86 33.83 17.05
C GLN A 437 -2.05 34.72 16.67
N GLY A 438 -1.79 35.97 16.28
CA GLY A 438 -2.83 36.92 15.89
C GLY A 438 -3.65 36.46 14.68
N GLU A 439 -3.02 35.82 13.69
CA GLU A 439 -3.74 35.23 12.55
C GLU A 439 -4.63 34.05 12.98
N LEU A 440 -4.20 33.22 13.92
CA LEU A 440 -4.98 32.09 14.42
C LEU A 440 -6.17 32.53 15.29
N ASP A 441 -5.99 33.56 16.10
CA ASP A 441 -7.02 34.04 17.03
C ASP A 441 -8.08 34.87 16.31
N ASP A 442 -7.68 35.85 15.50
CA ASP A 442 -8.60 36.85 14.93
C ASP A 442 -8.43 37.07 13.42
N GLY A 443 -7.66 36.21 12.75
CA GLY A 443 -7.40 36.33 11.31
C GLY A 443 -8.63 36.12 10.42
N PRO A 444 -8.71 36.78 9.26
CA PRO A 444 -9.82 36.67 8.33
C PRO A 444 -9.97 35.29 7.69
N LEU A 445 -8.94 34.43 7.79
CA LEU A 445 -8.96 33.06 7.27
C LEU A 445 -9.91 32.13 8.06
N ARG A 446 -10.26 32.50 9.30
CA ARG A 446 -11.05 31.65 10.21
C ARG A 446 -12.43 31.30 9.68
N ASP A 447 -13.04 32.17 8.86
CA ASP A 447 -14.41 32.03 8.34
C ASP A 447 -14.47 31.34 6.96
N LEU A 448 -13.32 30.96 6.40
CA LEU A 448 -13.22 30.31 5.09
C LEU A 448 -13.28 28.78 5.20
N ASP A 449 -13.50 28.09 4.08
CA ASP A 449 -13.50 26.62 3.99
C ASP A 449 -12.08 26.04 3.94
N LEU A 450 -11.34 26.27 5.03
CA LEU A 450 -9.96 25.84 5.24
C LEU A 450 -9.89 24.76 6.31
N ARG A 451 -9.40 23.57 5.95
CA ARG A 451 -8.96 22.54 6.91
C ARG A 451 -7.51 22.83 7.31
N HIS A 452 -7.32 23.39 8.50
CA HIS A 452 -6.00 23.72 9.02
C HIS A 452 -5.29 22.49 9.57
N ARG A 453 -3.98 22.41 9.33
CA ARG A 453 -3.06 21.42 9.89
C ARG A 453 -1.77 22.08 10.33
N TRP A 454 -1.19 21.64 11.43
CA TRP A 454 0.09 22.12 11.92
C TRP A 454 1.14 21.02 11.80
N SER A 455 2.25 21.33 11.13
CA SER A 455 3.44 20.48 11.14
C SER A 455 4.59 21.18 11.86
N GLY A 456 5.15 20.55 12.89
CA GLY A 456 6.26 21.12 13.66
C GLY A 456 6.38 20.59 15.08
N ARG A 457 7.10 21.35 15.92
CA ARG A 457 7.50 20.97 17.29
C ARG A 457 6.77 21.78 18.37
N PRO A 458 6.17 21.14 19.38
CA PRO A 458 5.56 21.86 20.49
C PRO A 458 6.57 22.36 21.52
N ASP A 459 7.74 21.75 21.64
CA ASP A 459 8.61 21.86 22.83
C ASP A 459 9.30 23.22 22.98
N ARG A 460 9.47 23.97 21.90
CA ARG A 460 10.10 25.31 21.92
C ARG A 460 9.12 26.45 21.70
N LEU A 461 7.88 26.14 21.37
CA LEU A 461 6.86 27.15 21.12
C LEU A 461 6.20 27.58 22.45
N PRO A 462 5.76 28.85 22.56
CA PRO A 462 4.89 29.27 23.65
C PRO A 462 3.65 28.37 23.75
N GLN A 463 3.27 27.98 24.97
CA GLN A 463 2.15 27.04 25.17
C GLN A 463 0.83 27.56 24.59
N ASP A 464 0.58 28.86 24.67
CA ASP A 464 -0.63 29.48 24.13
C ASP A 464 -0.71 29.32 22.60
N LEU A 465 0.44 29.41 21.91
CA LEU A 465 0.52 29.17 20.47
C LEU A 465 0.29 27.71 20.11
N VAL A 466 0.85 26.78 20.87
CA VAL A 466 0.58 25.33 20.69
C VAL A 466 -0.92 25.04 20.88
N HIS A 467 -1.55 25.64 21.89
CA HIS A 467 -2.99 25.50 22.11
C HIS A 467 -3.82 26.11 20.98
N ALA A 468 -3.43 27.29 20.47
CA ALA A 468 -4.12 27.93 19.34
C ALA A 468 -4.04 27.08 18.07
N LEU A 469 -2.85 26.57 17.72
CA LEU A 469 -2.65 25.68 16.57
C LEU A 469 -3.54 24.43 16.67
N ARG A 470 -3.50 23.72 17.79
CA ARG A 470 -4.31 22.49 18.02
C ARG A 470 -5.81 22.77 18.01
N ARG A 471 -6.24 23.89 18.60
CA ARG A 471 -7.64 24.33 18.60
C ARG A 471 -8.12 24.58 17.19
N GLU A 472 -7.31 25.23 16.36
CA GLU A 472 -7.65 25.52 14.97
C GLU A 472 -7.70 24.24 14.12
N GLU A 473 -6.75 23.31 14.27
CA GLU A 473 -6.82 21.99 13.64
C GLU A 473 -8.11 21.24 14.00
N HIS A 474 -8.46 21.21 15.29
CA HIS A 474 -9.66 20.52 15.76
C HIS A 474 -10.95 21.17 15.21
N ARG A 475 -11.03 22.51 15.25
CA ARG A 475 -12.19 23.28 14.78
C ARG A 475 -12.45 23.08 13.28
N THR A 476 -11.38 22.92 12.50
CA THR A 476 -11.45 22.91 11.04
C THR A 476 -11.36 21.52 10.41
N ARG A 477 -11.20 20.46 11.20
CA ARG A 477 -10.99 19.07 10.73
C ARG A 477 -12.01 18.53 9.72
N GLY A 478 -13.25 19.03 9.75
CA GLY A 478 -14.35 18.61 8.88
C GLY A 478 -14.50 19.44 7.60
N ARG A 479 -13.69 20.49 7.40
CA ARG A 479 -13.71 21.34 6.21
C ARG A 479 -13.05 20.63 5.03
N THR A 480 -13.51 20.94 3.82
CA THR A 480 -13.12 20.21 2.60
C THR A 480 -12.65 21.10 1.46
N GLY A 481 -12.70 22.44 1.62
CA GLY A 481 -12.31 23.38 0.57
C GLY A 481 -10.83 23.33 0.23
N LEU A 482 -9.97 23.79 1.14
CA LEU A 482 -8.50 23.72 1.01
C LEU A 482 -7.91 23.12 2.29
N THR A 483 -7.02 22.13 2.16
CA THR A 483 -6.18 21.69 3.28
C THR A 483 -4.96 22.61 3.37
N LEU A 484 -4.93 23.47 4.38
CA LEU A 484 -3.83 24.39 4.66
C LEU A 484 -2.94 23.80 5.74
N THR A 485 -1.72 23.40 5.40
CA THR A 485 -0.72 22.98 6.37
C THR A 485 0.23 24.13 6.67
N THR A 486 0.29 24.58 7.92
CA THR A 486 1.28 25.56 8.38
C THR A 486 2.44 24.86 9.06
N CYS A 487 3.66 25.09 8.57
CA CYS A 487 4.88 24.55 9.14
C CYS A 487 5.50 25.55 10.13
N VAL A 488 5.28 25.32 11.44
CA VAL A 488 5.71 26.22 12.54
C VAL A 488 6.61 25.45 13.51
N ASP A 489 7.84 25.93 13.70
CA ASP A 489 8.96 25.15 14.26
C ASP A 489 9.17 23.82 13.52
N TYR A 490 9.16 23.90 12.20
CA TYR A 490 9.33 22.75 11.31
C TYR A 490 10.75 22.64 10.79
N GLY A 491 11.23 21.40 10.66
CA GLY A 491 12.45 21.07 9.93
C GLY A 491 12.35 19.65 9.41
N GLY A 492 12.58 19.45 8.12
CA GLY A 492 12.36 18.17 7.45
C GLY A 492 13.23 17.03 8.00
N ARG A 493 14.51 17.30 8.25
CA ARG A 493 15.40 16.34 8.95
C ARG A 493 14.86 15.96 10.32
N ASP A 494 14.26 16.90 11.05
CA ASP A 494 13.70 16.66 12.38
C ASP A 494 12.37 15.89 12.30
N GLU A 495 11.53 16.15 11.29
CA GLU A 495 10.36 15.33 10.96
C GLU A 495 10.76 13.89 10.63
N ILE A 496 11.73 13.68 9.73
CA ILE A 496 12.28 12.37 9.41
C ILE A 496 12.86 11.70 10.66
N THR A 497 13.60 12.44 11.49
CA THR A 497 14.18 11.89 12.72
C THR A 497 13.11 11.46 13.72
N ARG A 498 12.06 12.26 13.92
CA ARG A 498 10.93 11.89 14.79
C ARG A 498 10.14 10.71 14.24
N THR A 499 9.96 10.66 12.92
CA THR A 499 9.31 9.54 12.23
C THR A 499 10.11 8.27 12.41
N ALA A 500 11.42 8.31 12.18
CA ALA A 500 12.32 7.20 12.47
C ALA A 500 12.29 6.81 13.95
N ALA A 501 12.26 7.76 14.89
CA ALA A 501 12.15 7.45 16.31
C ALA A 501 10.79 6.82 16.68
N ALA A 502 9.70 7.25 16.03
CA ALA A 502 8.38 6.65 16.18
C ALA A 502 8.36 5.23 15.62
N LEU A 503 8.95 5.02 14.44
CA LEU A 503 9.15 3.71 13.84
C LEU A 503 10.00 2.79 14.71
N VAL A 504 11.08 3.29 15.31
CA VAL A 504 11.89 2.50 16.25
C VAL A 504 11.09 2.13 17.50
N ARG A 505 10.25 3.03 18.04
CA ARG A 505 9.36 2.69 19.16
C ARG A 505 8.33 1.64 18.75
N ALA A 506 7.65 1.85 17.64
CA ALA A 506 6.71 0.91 17.06
C ALA A 506 7.37 -0.46 16.81
N ALA A 507 8.61 -0.48 16.32
CA ALA A 507 9.39 -1.70 16.15
C ALA A 507 9.77 -2.37 17.47
N ARG A 508 10.16 -1.60 18.49
CA ARG A 508 10.43 -2.12 19.85
C ARG A 508 9.17 -2.68 20.51
N GLU A 509 8.02 -2.09 20.22
CA GLU A 509 6.70 -2.51 20.68
C GLU A 509 6.13 -3.65 19.82
N GLY A 510 6.79 -4.00 18.71
CA GLY A 510 6.41 -5.08 17.80
C GLY A 510 5.28 -4.74 16.84
N GLU A 511 4.91 -3.46 16.73
CA GLU A 511 3.88 -2.93 15.83
C GLU A 511 4.38 -2.79 14.38
N VAL A 512 5.68 -2.55 14.19
CA VAL A 512 6.32 -2.42 12.87
C VAL A 512 7.50 -3.38 12.78
N ASP A 513 7.69 -3.98 11.61
CA ASP A 513 8.85 -4.81 11.30
C ASP A 513 9.92 -3.96 10.57
N PRO A 514 11.10 -3.70 11.17
CA PRO A 514 12.20 -2.97 10.54
C PRO A 514 12.69 -3.49 9.18
N ASP A 515 12.65 -4.80 8.90
CA ASP A 515 13.15 -5.33 7.62
C ASP A 515 12.06 -5.36 6.54
N LEU A 516 10.82 -5.00 6.89
CA LEU A 516 9.70 -4.82 5.97
C LEU A 516 9.34 -3.35 5.75
N LEU A 517 10.08 -2.42 6.36
CA LEU A 517 9.87 -0.99 6.19
C LEU A 517 10.12 -0.58 4.74
N GLY A 518 9.03 -0.32 4.01
CA GLY A 518 9.06 0.35 2.71
C GLY A 518 8.93 1.87 2.85
N GLU A 519 9.00 2.57 1.71
CA GLU A 519 8.73 4.01 1.65
C GLU A 519 7.32 4.34 2.14
N ASP A 520 6.32 3.53 1.78
CA ASP A 520 4.93 3.71 2.23
C ASP A 520 4.75 3.52 3.75
N ASP A 521 5.51 2.60 4.36
CA ASP A 521 5.50 2.44 5.82
C ASP A 521 6.07 3.67 6.51
N PHE A 522 7.16 4.20 5.98
CA PHE A 522 7.74 5.43 6.47
C PHE A 522 6.77 6.61 6.33
N ALA A 523 6.12 6.74 5.16
CA ALA A 523 5.11 7.77 4.90
C ALA A 523 3.92 7.69 5.86
N ARG A 524 3.44 6.48 6.20
CA ARG A 524 2.36 6.27 7.18
C ARG A 524 2.71 6.71 8.61
N HIS A 525 3.99 6.80 8.94
CA HIS A 525 4.46 7.22 10.26
C HIS A 525 4.90 8.69 10.31
N LEU A 526 4.87 9.40 9.18
CA LEU A 526 4.99 10.85 9.17
C LEU A 526 3.86 11.47 10.02
N PRO A 527 4.06 12.68 10.58
CA PRO A 527 3.03 13.36 11.37
C PRO A 527 1.69 13.55 10.64
N HIS A 528 1.74 13.69 9.32
CA HIS A 528 0.57 13.86 8.45
C HIS A 528 0.59 12.83 7.32
N PRO A 529 0.20 11.56 7.58
CA PRO A 529 0.36 10.46 6.63
C PRO A 529 -0.58 10.51 5.43
N ASP A 530 -1.62 11.35 5.50
CA ASP A 530 -2.57 11.61 4.41
C ASP A 530 -2.21 12.89 3.61
N MET A 531 -1.06 13.50 3.86
CA MET A 531 -0.53 14.58 3.02
C MET A 531 0.01 13.98 1.71
N PRO A 532 -0.48 14.42 0.54
CA PRO A 532 0.06 13.96 -0.74
C PRO A 532 1.48 14.53 -0.97
N ASP A 533 2.21 13.92 -1.90
CA ASP A 533 3.47 14.48 -2.40
C ASP A 533 3.28 15.90 -2.92
N VAL A 534 4.32 16.71 -2.81
CA VAL A 534 4.36 18.07 -3.34
C VAL A 534 4.57 18.00 -4.84
N ASP A 535 3.60 18.51 -5.61
CA ASP A 535 3.72 18.63 -7.06
C ASP A 535 4.60 19.83 -7.44
N LEU A 536 4.42 20.95 -6.73
CA LEU A 536 5.09 22.22 -6.98
C LEU A 536 5.62 22.82 -5.68
N LEU A 537 6.94 22.96 -5.59
CA LEU A 537 7.60 23.71 -4.53
C LEU A 537 7.97 25.10 -5.07
N TRP A 538 7.26 26.11 -4.60
CA TRP A 538 7.48 27.50 -4.95
C TRP A 538 8.28 28.22 -3.86
N ARG A 539 9.32 28.95 -4.26
CA ARG A 539 10.10 29.79 -3.36
C ARG A 539 10.25 31.23 -3.88
N THR A 540 10.10 32.18 -2.96
CA THR A 540 10.27 33.62 -3.20
C THR A 540 11.65 34.11 -2.75
N GLY A 541 12.00 35.36 -3.07
CA GLY A 541 13.16 36.06 -2.55
C GLY A 541 14.52 35.68 -3.18
N ASP A 542 14.52 35.22 -4.44
CA ASP A 542 15.70 34.99 -5.32
C ASP A 542 16.66 33.87 -4.91
N GLU A 543 16.28 33.06 -3.93
CA GLU A 543 17.15 32.03 -3.37
C GLU A 543 16.77 30.64 -3.89
N GLN A 544 17.73 29.92 -4.47
CA GLN A 544 17.47 28.62 -5.13
C GLN A 544 17.88 27.42 -4.27
N ARG A 545 17.15 27.20 -3.16
CA ARG A 545 17.32 26.01 -2.31
C ARG A 545 16.00 25.61 -1.67
N VAL A 546 15.90 24.36 -1.21
CA VAL A 546 14.71 23.85 -0.50
C VAL A 546 14.73 24.10 1.01
N SER A 547 15.86 24.55 1.58
CA SER A 547 15.98 24.97 2.99
C SER A 547 15.40 23.98 4.03
N ASN A 548 15.65 22.67 3.86
CA ASN A 548 15.15 21.63 4.79
C ASN A 548 13.60 21.55 4.84
N PHE A 549 12.90 22.07 3.83
CA PHE A 549 11.45 22.06 3.75
C PHE A 549 10.94 20.81 3.03
N LEU A 550 10.09 20.01 3.70
CA LEU A 550 9.42 18.82 3.15
C LEU A 550 10.33 17.89 2.32
N PRO A 551 11.53 17.49 2.79
CA PRO A 551 12.48 16.71 2.00
C PRO A 551 11.95 15.34 1.59
N TRP A 552 10.99 14.77 2.33
CA TRP A 552 10.32 13.53 1.95
C TRP A 552 9.26 13.80 0.88
N GLN A 553 8.31 14.68 1.19
CA GLN A 553 7.13 14.94 0.36
C GLN A 553 7.49 15.69 -0.95
N ALA A 554 8.59 16.42 -0.98
CA ALA A 554 9.04 17.19 -2.15
C ALA A 554 10.14 16.49 -2.97
N ALA A 555 10.41 15.20 -2.75
CA ALA A 555 11.47 14.46 -3.44
C ALA A 555 11.31 14.50 -4.98
N TYR A 556 10.08 14.52 -5.47
CA TYR A 556 9.74 14.58 -6.91
C TYR A 556 9.09 15.91 -7.33
N ALA A 557 9.11 16.93 -6.45
CA ALA A 557 8.45 18.19 -6.71
C ALA A 557 9.11 18.96 -7.86
N GLU A 558 8.30 19.64 -8.66
CA GLU A 558 8.80 20.68 -9.54
C GLU A 558 9.21 21.90 -8.73
N LEU A 559 10.42 22.41 -8.97
CA LEU A 559 10.94 23.59 -8.27
C LEU A 559 10.67 24.85 -9.09
N HIS A 560 10.04 25.84 -8.48
CA HIS A 560 9.78 27.15 -9.08
C HIS A 560 10.32 28.26 -8.16
N PHE A 561 11.26 29.05 -8.68
CA PHE A 561 11.93 30.10 -7.93
C PHE A 561 11.57 31.46 -8.53
N THR A 562 11.23 32.41 -7.67
CA THR A 562 10.83 33.78 -8.05
C THR A 562 11.71 34.80 -7.33
N GLN A 563 11.95 35.92 -8.00
CA GLN A 563 12.80 37.01 -7.48
C GLN A 563 12.07 37.88 -6.48
N ASP A 564 10.74 37.99 -6.60
CA ASP A 564 9.90 38.80 -5.73
C ASP A 564 10.07 38.38 -4.27
N HIS A 565 10.20 39.35 -3.36
CA HIS A 565 10.19 39.05 -1.92
C HIS A 565 8.77 38.73 -1.48
N TRP A 566 8.63 37.85 -0.48
CA TRP A 566 7.32 37.44 0.02
C TRP A 566 6.33 38.59 0.32
N PRO A 567 6.72 39.73 0.92
CA PRO A 567 5.77 40.83 1.16
C PRO A 567 5.19 41.50 -0.09
N ASP A 568 5.81 41.34 -1.25
CA ASP A 568 5.33 41.88 -2.53
C ASP A 568 4.46 40.84 -3.29
N VAL A 569 4.26 39.64 -2.75
CA VAL A 569 3.49 38.55 -3.36
C VAL A 569 2.00 38.68 -3.06
N ASP A 570 1.18 38.35 -4.07
CA ASP A 570 -0.25 38.12 -3.92
C ASP A 570 -0.74 36.86 -4.67
N ARG A 571 -2.06 36.67 -4.73
CA ARG A 571 -2.68 35.51 -5.37
C ARG A 571 -2.33 35.33 -6.85
N ARG A 572 -1.99 36.41 -7.57
CA ARG A 572 -1.60 36.38 -8.99
C ARG A 572 -0.28 35.65 -9.16
N ASN A 573 0.67 35.82 -8.23
CA ASN A 573 1.95 35.11 -8.27
C ASN A 573 1.74 33.61 -8.06
N LEU A 574 0.86 33.20 -7.11
CA LEU A 574 0.49 31.79 -6.95
C LEU A 574 -0.12 31.22 -8.24
N TRP A 575 -1.07 31.94 -8.84
CA TRP A 575 -1.71 31.50 -10.08
C TRP A 575 -0.73 31.43 -11.25
N GLN A 576 0.25 32.33 -11.29
CA GLN A 576 1.32 32.27 -12.27
C GLN A 576 2.18 31.02 -12.07
N ALA A 577 2.63 30.75 -10.84
CA ALA A 577 3.41 29.55 -10.53
C ALA A 577 2.68 28.26 -10.93
N ILE A 578 1.38 28.16 -10.59
CA ILE A 578 0.51 27.04 -10.99
C ILE A 578 0.35 26.98 -12.53
N SER A 579 0.19 28.13 -13.18
CA SER A 579 0.07 28.20 -14.64
C SER A 579 1.35 27.72 -15.33
N GLU A 580 2.52 28.08 -14.81
CA GLU A 580 3.80 27.62 -15.33
C GLU A 580 3.98 26.12 -15.17
N TYR A 581 3.67 25.57 -14.00
CA TYR A 581 3.62 24.11 -13.77
C TYR A 581 2.70 23.42 -14.80
N SER A 582 1.49 23.96 -15.02
CA SER A 582 0.50 23.37 -15.93
C SER A 582 0.91 23.35 -17.41
N ARG A 583 1.92 24.15 -17.80
CA ARG A 583 2.41 24.24 -19.18
C ARG A 583 3.50 23.21 -19.48
N ARG A 584 4.13 22.62 -18.47
CA ARG A 584 5.25 21.69 -18.68
C ARG A 584 4.73 20.31 -19.07
N GLN A 585 5.40 19.68 -20.05
CA GLN A 585 5.12 18.30 -20.42
C GLN A 585 5.68 17.36 -19.37
N ARG A 586 4.82 16.58 -18.71
CA ARG A 586 5.25 15.57 -17.73
C ARG A 586 6.11 14.51 -18.43
N ARG A 587 7.41 14.51 -18.15
CA ARG A 587 8.32 13.42 -18.48
C ARG A 587 8.26 12.40 -17.34
N HIS A 588 7.19 11.62 -17.27
CA HIS A 588 7.26 10.37 -16.50
C HIS A 588 8.32 9.51 -17.19
N GLY A 589 9.21 8.86 -16.42
CA GLY A 589 10.45 8.21 -16.88
C GLY A 589 10.34 7.05 -17.89
N ALA A 590 9.38 7.08 -18.80
CA ALA A 590 9.40 6.30 -20.03
C ALA A 590 10.51 6.84 -20.94
N ALA A 591 11.41 5.95 -21.35
CA ALA A 591 12.35 6.22 -22.42
C ALA A 591 11.58 6.77 -23.64
N VAL A 592 11.99 7.94 -24.12
CA VAL A 592 11.51 8.46 -25.40
C VAL A 592 11.91 7.43 -26.47
N PRO A 593 10.97 6.88 -27.26
CA PRO A 593 11.35 6.02 -28.38
C PRO A 593 12.30 6.81 -29.28
N ALA A 594 13.44 6.21 -29.62
CA ALA A 594 14.37 6.82 -30.55
C ALA A 594 13.62 7.19 -31.85
N PRO A 595 13.86 8.38 -32.43
CA PRO A 595 13.20 8.76 -33.68
C PRO A 595 13.49 7.71 -34.75
N ALA A 596 12.42 7.23 -35.39
CA ALA A 596 12.54 6.31 -36.52
C ALA A 596 13.42 6.96 -37.61
N PRO A 597 14.32 6.20 -38.26
CA PRO A 597 15.14 6.72 -39.33
C PRO A 597 14.24 7.24 -40.45
N SER A 598 14.50 8.49 -40.87
CA SER A 598 13.85 9.13 -42.00
C SER A 598 13.94 8.23 -43.24
N PRO A 599 12.88 8.10 -44.05
CA PRO A 599 12.97 7.36 -45.29
C PRO A 599 13.99 8.05 -46.19
N GLU A 600 15.03 7.33 -46.58
CA GLU A 600 15.92 7.73 -47.66
C GLU A 600 15.07 8.08 -48.87
N ARG A 601 15.20 9.32 -49.34
CA ARG A 601 14.76 9.68 -50.68
C ARG A 601 15.64 8.90 -51.66
N VAL A 602 15.09 7.82 -52.19
CA VAL A 602 15.60 7.20 -53.41
C VAL A 602 15.55 8.25 -54.51
N MET A 603 16.71 8.60 -55.06
CA MET A 603 16.88 9.38 -56.28
C MET A 603 17.04 8.43 -57.46
#